data_AF-A0A7K0C901-F1
#
_entry.id   AF-A0A7K0C901-F1
#
_cell.length_a   1.000
_cell.length_b   1.000
_cell.length_c   1.000
_cell.angle_alpha   90.00
_cell.angle_beta   90.00
_cell.angle_gamma   90.00
#
_symmetry.space_group_name_H-M   'P 1'
#
loop_
_entity.id
_entity.type
_entity.pdbx_description
1 polymer ?
#
loop_
_entity_poly.entity_id
_entity_poly.type
_entity_poly.pdbx_seq_one_letter_code
_entity_poly.pdbx_strand_id
1 'polypeptide(L)'
;MTDLEPAGFAYPDPTAVCIDVVADPNPKTVKNRVHVDLATTSAAHQAELVARLRDLGAAPADVGQGYIPWTALADPEGNEFCVLTPA
;
A
#
# COMPACT_ATOMS: atom_id res chain seq x y z
N MET A 1 10.54 -14.51 0.60
CA MET A 1 9.75 -13.95 -0.50
C MET A 1 8.34 -14.45 -0.27
N THR A 2 7.42 -13.55 0.03
CA THR A 2 5.99 -13.88 0.15
C THR A 2 5.34 -13.21 -1.04
N ASP A 3 4.96 -14.01 -2.03
CA ASP A 3 4.35 -13.48 -3.25
C ASP A 3 2.85 -13.31 -3.05
N LEU A 4 2.34 -12.13 -3.43
CA LEU A 4 0.92 -11.83 -3.49
C LEU A 4 0.46 -11.99 -4.93
N GLU A 5 -0.08 -13.16 -5.26
CA GLU A 5 -0.42 -13.54 -6.63
C GLU A 5 -1.91 -13.95 -6.75
N PRO A 6 -2.56 -13.70 -7.89
CA PRO A 6 -3.87 -14.28 -8.19
C PRO A 6 -3.84 -15.82 -8.16
N ALA A 7 -4.96 -16.44 -7.78
CA ALA A 7 -5.08 -17.89 -7.85
C ALA A 7 -4.88 -18.41 -9.29
N GLY A 8 -3.96 -19.36 -9.47
CA GLY A 8 -3.63 -19.95 -10.77
C GLY A 8 -2.62 -19.15 -11.60
N PHE A 9 -2.01 -18.12 -11.01
CA PHE A 9 -0.94 -17.37 -11.65
C PHE A 9 0.29 -18.27 -11.95
N ALA A 10 0.90 -18.07 -13.11
CA ALA A 10 2.16 -18.68 -13.50
C ALA A 10 3.03 -17.65 -14.20
N TYR A 11 4.23 -17.41 -13.67
CA TYR A 11 5.16 -16.45 -14.25
C TYR A 11 5.90 -17.04 -15.47
N PRO A 12 6.04 -16.29 -16.58
CA PRO A 12 5.45 -14.98 -16.86
C PRO A 12 4.01 -15.09 -17.41
N ASP A 13 3.11 -14.21 -16.93
CA ASP A 13 1.77 -14.01 -17.51
C ASP A 13 1.73 -12.63 -18.21
N PRO A 14 1.33 -12.55 -19.49
CA PRO A 14 1.35 -11.29 -20.25
C PRO A 14 0.27 -10.27 -19.82
N THR A 15 -0.65 -10.66 -18.95
CA THR A 15 -1.80 -9.84 -18.51
C THR A 15 -1.74 -9.46 -17.03
N ALA A 16 -0.83 -10.05 -16.26
CA ALA A 16 -0.74 -9.82 -14.82
C ALA A 16 0.34 -8.78 -14.47
N VAL A 17 0.09 -8.04 -13.38
CA VAL A 17 1.08 -7.24 -12.67
C VAL A 17 1.32 -7.91 -11.32
N CYS A 18 2.59 -8.20 -11.01
CA CYS A 18 2.98 -8.82 -9.74
C CYS A 18 3.69 -7.79 -8.87
N ILE A 19 3.40 -7.84 -7.57
CA ILE A 19 4.10 -7.05 -6.55
C ILE A 19 4.74 -8.03 -5.58
N ASP A 20 6.06 -8.11 -5.62
CA ASP A 20 6.83 -8.99 -4.75
C ASP A 20 7.24 -8.24 -3.48
N VAL A 21 6.85 -8.77 -2.32
CA VAL A 21 7.28 -8.23 -1.03
C VAL A 21 8.52 -8.97 -0.57
N VAL A 22 9.66 -8.26 -0.65
CA VAL A 22 10.97 -8.80 -0.30
C VAL A 22 11.45 -8.18 1.00
N ALA A 23 11.78 -9.03 1.97
CA ALA A 23 12.34 -8.58 3.24
C ALA A 23 13.76 -8.04 3.05
N ASP A 24 14.01 -6.81 3.47
CA ASP A 24 15.33 -6.21 3.60
C ASP A 24 15.67 -6.10 5.11
N PRO A 25 16.75 -6.73 5.60
CA PRO A 25 17.14 -6.63 7.00
C PRO A 25 17.68 -5.24 7.38
N ASN A 26 17.98 -4.38 6.41
CA ASN A 26 18.51 -3.05 6.69
C ASN A 26 17.39 -2.05 6.97
N PRO A 27 17.57 -1.13 7.94
CA PRO A 27 16.63 -0.05 8.16
C PRO A 27 16.47 0.81 6.89
N LYS A 28 15.23 1.21 6.61
CA LYS A 28 14.92 2.14 5.52
C LYS A 28 15.62 3.48 5.74
N THR A 29 16.35 3.95 4.72
CA THR A 29 17.12 5.21 4.78
C THR A 29 16.54 6.33 3.91
N VAL A 30 15.69 5.98 2.95
CA VAL A 30 15.04 6.91 2.01
C VAL A 30 13.62 6.45 1.72
N LYS A 31 12.78 7.36 1.20
CA LYS A 31 11.42 7.05 0.75
C LYS A 31 11.41 5.92 -0.30
N ASN A 32 10.34 5.13 -0.32
CA ASN A 32 10.15 4.11 -1.36
C ASN A 32 10.08 4.76 -2.75
N ARG A 33 10.77 4.17 -3.73
CA ARG A 33 10.76 4.63 -5.13
C ARG A 33 9.42 4.34 -5.81
N VAL A 34 8.75 3.28 -5.39
CA VAL A 34 7.41 2.89 -5.83
C VAL A 34 6.40 3.43 -4.82
N HIS A 35 5.30 3.98 -5.32
CA HIS A 35 4.17 4.44 -4.52
C HIS A 35 2.99 3.51 -4.78
N VAL A 36 2.47 2.86 -3.73
CA VAL A 36 1.32 1.96 -3.85
C VAL A 36 0.07 2.72 -3.46
N ASP A 37 -0.91 2.75 -4.37
CA ASP A 37 -2.22 3.35 -4.15
C ASP A 37 -3.30 2.27 -4.10
N LEU A 38 -4.03 2.22 -2.98
CA LEU A 38 -5.19 1.36 -2.80
C LEU A 38 -6.45 2.11 -3.23
N ALA A 39 -7.02 1.70 -4.35
CA ALA A 39 -8.27 2.26 -4.86
C ALA A 39 -9.46 1.84 -3.98
N THR A 40 -10.41 2.75 -3.82
CA THR A 40 -11.66 2.50 -3.07
C THR A 40 -12.87 2.77 -3.94
N THR A 41 -14.00 2.17 -3.57
CA THR A 41 -15.24 2.19 -4.36
C THR A 41 -16.30 3.12 -3.76
N SER A 42 -16.11 3.58 -2.53
CA SER A 42 -16.98 4.55 -1.85
C SER A 42 -16.25 5.16 -0.65
N ALA A 43 -16.76 6.27 -0.13
CA ALA A 43 -16.24 6.89 1.09
C ALA A 43 -16.35 5.95 2.32
N ALA A 44 -17.40 5.11 2.37
CA ALA A 44 -17.55 4.11 3.42
C ALA A 44 -16.49 3.01 3.34
N HIS A 45 -16.23 2.50 2.13
CA HIS A 45 -15.15 1.53 1.90
C HIS A 45 -13.79 2.13 2.24
N GLN A 46 -13.53 3.40 1.89
CA GLN A 46 -12.29 4.07 2.28
C GLN A 46 -12.13 4.14 3.81
N ALA A 47 -13.18 4.55 4.54
CA ALA A 47 -13.14 4.64 5.99
C ALA A 47 -12.92 3.27 6.65
N GLU A 48 -13.62 2.24 6.18
CA GLU A 48 -13.47 0.85 6.64
C GLU A 48 -12.04 0.35 6.40
N LEU A 49 -11.51 0.53 5.19
CA LEU A 49 -10.18 0.08 4.82
C LEU A 49 -9.10 0.78 5.65
N VAL A 50 -9.21 2.10 5.83
CA VAL A 50 -8.29 2.87 6.70
C VAL A 50 -8.34 2.38 8.15
N ALA A 51 -9.53 2.12 8.69
CA ALA A 51 -9.66 1.59 10.06
C ALA A 51 -9.00 0.21 10.18
N ARG A 52 -9.30 -0.71 9.25
CA ARG A 52 -8.69 -2.04 9.22
C ARG A 52 -7.16 -2.00 9.12
N LEU A 53 -6.61 -1.12 8.28
CA LEU A 53 -5.17 -0.97 8.12
C LEU A 53 -4.50 -0.47 9.41
N ARG A 54 -5.15 0.45 10.13
CA ARG A 54 -4.67 0.92 11.44
C ARG A 54 -4.71 -0.18 12.49
N ASP A 55 -5.76 -1.01 12.51
CA ASP A 55 -5.84 -2.17 13.40
C ASP A 55 -4.73 -3.20 13.10
N LEU A 56 -4.26 -3.28 11.85
CA LEU A 56 -3.11 -4.08 11.44
C LEU A 56 -1.75 -3.43 11.73
N GLY A 57 -1.73 -2.23 12.31
CA GLY A 57 -0.51 -1.53 12.73
C GLY A 57 -0.03 -0.41 11.80
N ALA A 58 -0.79 -0.07 10.75
CA ALA A 58 -0.42 1.05 9.89
C ALA A 58 -0.58 2.40 10.61
N ALA A 59 0.42 3.27 10.47
CA ALA A 59 0.45 4.60 11.07
C ALA A 59 0.29 5.71 10.01
N PRO A 60 -0.22 6.91 10.36
CA PRO A 60 -0.21 8.05 9.45
C PRO A 60 1.19 8.35 8.91
N ALA A 61 1.32 8.54 7.60
CA ALA A 61 2.58 8.88 6.96
C ALA A 61 2.54 10.29 6.35
N ASP A 62 3.63 11.03 6.54
CA ASP A 62 3.88 12.26 5.80
C ASP A 62 4.90 11.97 4.68
N VAL A 63 4.44 11.99 3.43
CA VAL A 63 5.33 11.83 2.26
C VAL A 63 5.58 13.14 1.51
N GLY A 64 5.42 14.29 2.20
CA GLY A 64 5.67 15.62 1.64
C GLY A 64 4.56 16.14 0.73
N GLN A 65 3.35 15.61 0.91
CA GLN A 65 2.21 15.75 0.00
C GLN A 65 1.31 16.97 0.26
N GLY A 66 1.49 17.66 1.39
CA GLY A 66 0.61 18.75 1.81
C GLY A 66 -0.82 18.26 2.07
N TYR A 67 -1.83 19.08 1.72
CA TYR A 67 -3.23 18.70 1.87
C TYR A 67 -3.70 17.88 0.67
N ILE A 68 -4.04 16.62 0.92
CA ILE A 68 -4.48 15.64 -0.08
C ILE A 68 -5.86 15.09 0.31
N PRO A 69 -6.72 14.76 -0.67
CA PRO A 69 -8.03 14.19 -0.38
C PRO A 69 -7.96 12.72 0.07
N TRP A 70 -6.88 11.99 -0.25
CA TRP A 70 -6.66 10.61 0.17
C TRP A 70 -5.90 10.50 1.50
N THR A 71 -5.88 9.30 2.07
CA THR A 71 -5.16 9.02 3.33
C THR A 71 -3.83 8.36 3.05
N ALA A 72 -2.72 8.94 3.52
CA ALA A 72 -1.39 8.32 3.45
C ALA A 72 -1.05 7.60 4.76
N LEU A 73 -0.56 6.36 4.65
CA LEU A 73 -0.18 5.50 5.77
C LEU A 73 1.21 4.89 5.53
N ALA A 74 1.84 4.42 6.60
CA ALA A 74 3.01 3.57 6.57
C ALA A 74 2.71 2.26 7.30
N ASP A 75 3.19 1.13 6.77
CA ASP A 75 3.17 -0.15 7.49
C ASP A 75 4.14 -0.15 8.69
N PRO A 76 4.14 -1.18 9.55
CA PRO A 76 5.04 -1.26 10.71
C PRO A 76 6.54 -1.20 10.35
N GLU A 77 6.91 -1.59 9.13
CA GLU A 77 8.27 -1.53 8.58
C GLU A 77 8.62 -0.15 7.98
N GLY A 78 7.66 0.77 7.91
CA GLY A 78 7.84 2.13 7.41
C GLY A 78 7.65 2.30 5.90
N ASN A 79 7.03 1.34 5.20
CA ASN A 79 6.69 1.45 3.79
C ASN A 79 5.45 2.30 3.59
N GLU A 80 5.55 3.37 2.80
CA GLU A 80 4.44 4.30 2.60
C GLU A 80 3.53 3.88 1.45
N PHE A 81 2.23 4.08 1.64
CA PHE A 81 1.18 3.83 0.66
C PHE A 81 -0.02 4.75 0.91
N CYS A 82 -0.92 4.87 -0.07
CA CYS A 82 -2.13 5.68 0.06
C CYS A 82 -3.41 4.87 -0.09
N VAL A 83 -4.47 5.33 0.57
CA VAL A 83 -5.84 4.86 0.41
C VAL A 83 -6.65 5.96 -0.27
N LEU A 84 -6.89 5.78 -1.57
CA LEU A 84 -7.49 6.79 -2.42
C LEU A 84 -8.94 7.07 -2.02
N THR A 85 -9.38 8.30 -2.20
CA THR A 85 -10.82 8.59 -2.26
C THR A 85 -11.40 7.94 -3.52
N PRO A 86 -12.67 7.49 -3.47
CA PRO A 86 -13.34 6.99 -4.68
C PRO A 86 -13.36 8.09 -5.76
N ALA A 87 -13.32 7.66 -7.03
CA ALA A 87 -13.42 8.53 -8.19
C ALA A 87 -14.82 9.15 -8.35
#